data_AF-A0A1V1NZE2-F1
#
_entry.id   AF-A0A1V1NZE2-F1
#
_cell.length_a   1.000
_cell.length_b   1.000
_cell.length_c   1.000
_cell.angle_alpha   90.00
_cell.angle_beta   90.00
_cell.angle_gamma   90.00
#
_symmetry.space_group_name_H-M   'P 1'
#
loop_
_entity.id
_entity.type
_entity.pdbx_description
1 polymer ?
#
loop_
_entity_poly.entity_id
_entity_poly.type
_entity_poly.pdbx_seq_one_letter_code
_entity_poly.pdbx_strand_id
1 'polypeptide(L)'
;MKSKILFNFLLVILFSFNSNLLAAPAVGDFSVYKQAGGVKLYRYVCNGSGCLPDYVLEIDLTQAKIKSIYSPPSGSANRSKKIQNRTIASHWESAKSGGQNAFATFNFAFHNGGGNISLPLKVGNDLISLGYALASPPNGGEYPGQYKYIRFNNDSNSSDIESIYPMNSSLTDTDNWLRNISLGANEEIVGAFTPDVNKSCSSYIPRMFIGVADRNNDGRNEILIFSSEKSSCSYAVDVLENFGASTSNIIQGDGGGSAQLIVESNNNSQYKAEGSNQWITVSQGEILVKGRQWQGGNNGGRPVPHAFAVYSGGNNGGNDDVSTLISGVSKNEYVTEGNWDFYKISASSSHSQVKVEMTNLSNDVDLYVRQGAKPTKNSYICRPYNDGTTSETCTQNNSGSNFWYIGVQGYRSGSYTIKATLNGGNNGGDSIITLTSGVSKSGSVSKGDWKYYKINASSSHSQVKVEITNLSNDVDLYVRKGSKPSKTSYDCRPYKGMTKSETCTQTNAGSNTWYIGVQGYKSGSYSIQALLSGGNDGNSSSPGDSCGTNKIYDCVMTCVNATTASNWTGDNYCDDGEYSYGGVYYNLLCPAFNNDGGDCN
;
A
#
# COMPACT_ATOMS: atom_id res chain seq x y z
N MET A 1 -34.64 80.07 -14.60
CA MET A 1 -33.94 79.48 -13.45
C MET A 1 -33.74 78.01 -13.74
N LYS A 2 -32.49 77.59 -13.99
CA LYS A 2 -32.14 76.26 -14.50
C LYS A 2 -31.91 75.27 -13.34
N SER A 3 -32.50 74.10 -13.52
CA SER A 3 -32.28 72.82 -12.82
C SER A 3 -30.82 72.52 -12.47
N LYS A 4 -30.59 71.98 -11.27
CA LYS A 4 -29.61 70.91 -11.01
C LYS A 4 -30.08 70.03 -9.84
N ILE A 5 -30.57 68.84 -10.18
CA ILE A 5 -30.66 67.68 -9.28
C ILE A 5 -29.22 67.15 -9.12
N LEU A 6 -28.71 67.11 -7.89
CA LEU A 6 -27.43 66.46 -7.58
C LEU A 6 -27.65 64.94 -7.54
N PHE A 7 -27.09 64.24 -8.53
CA PHE A 7 -26.86 62.80 -8.50
C PHE A 7 -25.52 62.54 -7.81
N ASN A 8 -25.55 61.94 -6.61
CA ASN A 8 -24.35 61.41 -5.96
C ASN A 8 -23.94 60.12 -6.70
N PHE A 9 -22.87 60.18 -7.47
CA PHE A 9 -22.18 58.98 -7.98
C PHE A 9 -21.35 58.39 -6.84
N LEU A 10 -21.91 57.41 -6.13
CA LEU A 10 -21.12 56.46 -5.35
C LEU A 10 -20.62 55.39 -6.32
N LEU A 11 -19.37 55.53 -6.77
CA LEU A 11 -18.67 54.51 -7.55
C LEU A 11 -18.38 53.32 -6.61
N VAL A 12 -19.33 52.40 -6.50
CA VAL A 12 -19.08 51.08 -5.91
C VAL A 12 -18.28 50.30 -6.94
N ILE A 13 -16.96 50.28 -6.80
CA ILE A 13 -16.12 49.26 -7.45
C ILE A 13 -16.45 47.95 -6.75
N LEU A 14 -17.42 47.23 -7.30
CA LEU A 14 -17.61 45.81 -7.03
C LEU A 14 -16.37 45.10 -7.58
N PHE A 15 -15.35 44.89 -6.74
CA PHE A 15 -14.47 43.75 -6.92
C PHE A 15 -15.32 42.51 -6.66
N SER A 16 -15.95 42.00 -7.71
CA SER A 16 -16.39 40.62 -7.75
C SER A 16 -15.13 39.75 -7.68
N PHE A 17 -14.69 39.40 -6.48
CA PHE A 17 -13.94 38.17 -6.31
C PHE A 17 -14.90 37.04 -6.68
N ASN A 18 -14.87 36.64 -7.94
CA ASN A 18 -15.32 35.30 -8.31
C ASN A 18 -14.35 34.35 -7.60
N SER A 19 -14.70 33.95 -6.38
CA SER A 19 -14.19 32.74 -5.77
C SER A 19 -14.81 31.57 -6.53
N ASN A 20 -14.36 31.37 -7.77
CA ASN A 20 -14.42 30.04 -8.35
C ASN A 20 -13.56 29.20 -7.42
N LEU A 21 -14.21 28.39 -6.57
CA LEU A 21 -13.58 27.19 -6.03
C LEU A 21 -13.09 26.43 -7.26
N LEU A 22 -11.81 26.56 -7.58
CA LEU A 22 -11.21 25.75 -8.62
C LEU A 22 -11.33 24.32 -8.12
N ALA A 23 -12.07 23.50 -8.87
CA ALA A 23 -12.12 22.07 -8.62
C ALA A 23 -10.68 21.53 -8.56
N ALA A 24 -10.44 20.58 -7.66
CA ALA A 24 -9.12 19.95 -7.58
C ALA A 24 -8.72 19.40 -8.95
N PRO A 25 -7.45 19.57 -9.37
CA PRO A 25 -6.97 19.06 -10.64
C PRO A 25 -7.17 17.54 -10.73
N ALA A 26 -7.55 17.07 -11.91
CA ALA A 26 -7.60 15.64 -12.18
C ALA A 26 -6.17 15.08 -12.21
N VAL A 27 -6.01 13.76 -12.04
CA VAL A 27 -4.68 13.11 -12.11
C VAL A 27 -3.95 13.46 -13.42
N GLY A 28 -4.69 13.56 -14.53
CA GLY A 28 -4.13 13.90 -15.84
C GLY A 28 -3.58 15.33 -15.96
N ASP A 29 -3.95 16.22 -15.03
CA ASP A 29 -3.40 17.58 -14.97
C ASP A 29 -2.04 17.62 -14.26
N PHE A 30 -1.70 16.57 -13.50
CA PHE A 30 -0.38 16.44 -12.90
C PHE A 30 0.62 15.86 -13.92
N SER A 31 1.80 16.48 -13.99
CA SER A 31 2.93 15.94 -14.73
C SER A 31 3.80 15.09 -13.82
N VAL A 32 4.34 13.98 -14.33
CA VAL A 32 5.40 13.25 -13.61
C VAL A 32 6.64 14.14 -13.56
N TYR A 33 7.03 14.55 -12.36
CA TYR A 33 8.18 15.41 -12.13
C TYR A 33 9.47 14.61 -11.93
N LYS A 34 9.40 13.53 -11.15
CA LYS A 34 10.49 12.58 -10.91
C LYS A 34 9.91 11.17 -10.73
N GLN A 35 10.66 10.14 -11.09
CA GLN A 35 10.30 8.76 -10.81
C GLN A 35 11.54 7.88 -10.69
N ALA A 36 11.43 6.83 -9.91
CA ALA A 36 12.40 5.75 -9.75
C ALA A 36 11.64 4.46 -9.37
N GLY A 37 12.32 3.32 -9.14
CA GLY A 37 11.64 2.05 -8.86
C GLY A 37 10.61 2.19 -7.73
N GLY A 38 9.35 1.87 -8.01
CA GLY A 38 8.25 1.98 -7.04
C GLY A 38 7.92 3.38 -6.53
N VAL A 39 8.48 4.46 -7.09
CA VAL A 39 8.19 5.82 -6.62
C VAL A 39 7.94 6.76 -7.79
N LYS A 40 6.82 7.49 -7.75
CA LYS A 40 6.52 8.56 -8.70
C LYS A 40 6.15 9.83 -7.94
N LEU A 41 6.83 10.92 -8.27
CA LEU A 41 6.47 12.26 -7.81
C LEU A 41 5.78 13.01 -8.94
N TYR A 42 4.52 13.33 -8.69
CA TYR A 42 3.68 14.15 -9.53
C TYR A 42 3.79 15.62 -9.11
N ARG A 43 3.74 16.53 -10.08
CA ARG A 43 3.70 17.98 -9.87
C ARG A 43 2.60 18.61 -10.70
N TYR A 44 1.73 19.33 -10.04
CA TYR A 44 0.77 20.23 -10.65
C TYR A 44 1.29 21.67 -10.56
N VAL A 45 1.30 22.37 -11.70
CA VAL A 45 1.68 23.77 -11.77
C VAL A 45 0.45 24.56 -12.17
N CYS A 46 -0.14 25.25 -11.20
CA CYS A 46 -1.31 26.08 -11.44
C CYS A 46 -0.97 27.39 -12.18
N ASN A 47 -1.91 27.84 -13.01
CA ASN A 47 -1.76 29.06 -13.81
C ASN A 47 -2.17 30.30 -12.99
N GLY A 48 -1.25 31.27 -12.83
CA GLY A 48 -1.54 32.57 -12.23
C GLY A 48 -0.42 33.12 -11.35
N SER A 49 -0.40 34.43 -11.12
CA SER A 49 0.57 35.08 -10.24
C SER A 49 0.34 34.68 -8.78
N GLY A 50 1.39 34.20 -8.11
CA GLY A 50 1.34 33.81 -6.69
C GLY A 50 0.76 32.43 -6.41
N CYS A 51 0.58 31.60 -7.44
CA CYS A 51 0.24 30.18 -7.30
C CYS A 51 1.52 29.35 -7.08
N LEU A 52 1.46 28.38 -6.17
CA LEU A 52 2.58 27.51 -5.81
C LEU A 52 2.27 26.09 -6.29
N PRO A 53 3.29 25.30 -6.68
CA PRO A 53 3.07 23.95 -7.17
C PRO A 53 2.56 23.02 -6.05
N ASP A 54 1.72 22.07 -6.45
CA ASP A 54 1.29 20.96 -5.60
C ASP A 54 2.01 19.67 -6.01
N TYR A 55 2.21 18.79 -5.03
CA TYR A 55 2.94 17.55 -5.21
C TYR A 55 2.15 16.37 -4.68
N VAL A 56 2.16 15.26 -5.42
CA VAL A 56 1.69 13.96 -4.96
C VAL A 56 2.80 12.94 -5.14
N LEU A 57 3.25 12.33 -4.05
CA LEU A 57 4.20 11.23 -4.07
C LEU A 57 3.43 9.90 -4.00
N GLU A 58 3.55 9.07 -5.02
CA GLU A 58 3.04 7.70 -5.06
C GLU A 58 4.17 6.72 -4.72
N ILE A 59 3.91 5.81 -3.78
CA ILE A 59 4.87 4.82 -3.30
C ILE A 59 4.24 3.43 -3.40
N ASP A 60 4.79 2.61 -4.29
CA ASP A 60 4.50 1.19 -4.41
C ASP A 60 5.52 0.40 -3.59
N LEU A 61 5.08 -0.15 -2.46
CA LEU A 61 5.95 -0.90 -1.54
C LEU A 61 6.50 -2.21 -2.12
N THR A 62 5.95 -2.69 -3.25
CA THR A 62 6.50 -3.86 -3.96
C THR A 62 7.85 -3.58 -4.61
N GLN A 63 8.14 -2.30 -4.86
CA GLN A 63 9.34 -1.84 -5.54
C GLN A 63 10.08 -0.74 -4.76
N ALA A 64 9.43 -0.09 -3.78
CA ALA A 64 10.01 0.95 -2.94
C ALA A 64 9.91 0.60 -1.45
N LYS A 65 10.55 1.41 -0.61
CA LYS A 65 10.47 1.30 0.85
C LYS A 65 10.19 2.66 1.46
N ILE A 66 9.41 2.69 2.53
CA ILE A 66 9.19 3.90 3.34
C ILE A 66 9.59 3.59 4.79
N LYS A 67 10.23 4.54 5.47
CA LYS A 67 10.72 4.34 6.83
C LYS A 67 10.58 5.61 7.67
N SER A 68 10.19 5.48 8.92
CA SER A 68 10.28 6.57 9.89
C SER A 68 11.74 6.87 10.26
N ILE A 69 12.13 8.13 10.11
CA ILE A 69 13.42 8.67 10.56
C ILE A 69 13.17 9.61 11.73
N TYR A 70 13.90 9.34 12.80
CA TYR A 70 13.84 10.10 14.05
C TYR A 70 15.16 9.92 14.80
N SER A 71 15.47 10.87 15.70
CA SER A 71 16.61 10.72 16.61
C SER A 71 16.27 9.70 17.70
N PRO A 72 17.26 8.97 18.26
CA PRO A 72 17.03 8.12 19.41
C PRO A 72 16.27 8.87 20.51
N PRO A 73 15.15 8.32 21.00
CA PRO A 73 14.37 8.96 22.03
C PRO A 73 15.14 9.11 23.34
N SER A 74 14.93 10.22 24.04
CA SER A 74 15.48 10.47 25.38
C SER A 74 14.39 10.36 26.45
N GLY A 75 14.74 9.81 27.63
CA GLY A 75 13.86 9.69 28.80
C GLY A 75 13.37 8.26 29.11
N SER A 76 12.82 8.07 30.31
CA SER A 76 12.29 6.77 30.81
C SER A 76 10.78 6.62 30.58
N ALA A 77 10.34 5.36 30.53
CA ALA A 77 9.03 4.86 30.08
C ALA A 77 7.79 5.58 30.68
N ASN A 78 7.19 6.49 29.92
CA ASN A 78 5.78 6.85 29.99
C ASN A 78 5.35 7.49 28.65
N ARG A 79 4.04 7.63 28.41
CA ARG A 79 3.28 7.92 27.15
C ARG A 79 3.91 8.69 25.98
N SER A 80 5.02 9.39 26.13
CA SER A 80 5.79 9.94 25.00
C SER A 80 7.27 9.94 25.31
N LYS A 81 8.06 9.10 24.64
CA LYS A 81 9.51 9.33 24.62
C LYS A 81 9.78 10.63 23.86
N LYS A 82 10.66 11.49 24.38
CA LYS A 82 10.99 12.76 23.71
C LYS A 82 11.97 12.49 22.58
N ILE A 83 11.58 12.89 21.38
CA ILE A 83 12.42 12.81 20.20
C ILE A 83 13.00 14.19 19.93
N GLN A 84 14.31 14.26 19.75
CA GLN A 84 14.97 15.52 19.43
C GLN A 84 14.48 16.06 18.07
N ASN A 85 14.00 17.30 18.06
CA ASN A 85 13.67 17.99 16.82
C ASN A 85 14.92 18.20 15.97
N ARG A 86 14.75 17.97 14.68
CA ARG A 86 15.80 18.03 13.68
C ARG A 86 15.28 18.75 12.44
N THR A 87 16.18 19.43 11.74
CA THR A 87 15.81 20.04 10.45
C THR A 87 15.49 18.94 9.46
N ILE A 88 14.57 19.18 8.52
CA ILE A 88 14.27 18.22 7.46
C ILE A 88 15.53 17.91 6.62
N ALA A 89 16.42 18.91 6.44
CA ALA A 89 17.73 18.72 5.83
C ALA A 89 18.58 17.68 6.57
N SER A 90 18.60 17.71 7.91
CA SER A 90 19.34 16.70 8.67
C SER A 90 18.69 15.32 8.58
N HIS A 91 17.35 15.22 8.51
CA HIS A 91 16.66 13.95 8.28
C HIS A 91 16.98 13.39 6.89
N TRP A 92 17.03 14.24 5.86
CA TRP A 92 17.46 13.90 4.51
C TRP A 92 18.89 13.35 4.48
N GLU A 93 19.83 14.00 5.17
CA GLU A 93 21.21 13.49 5.26
C GLU A 93 21.28 12.14 5.99
N SER A 94 20.43 11.92 7.01
CA SER A 94 20.28 10.59 7.61
C SER A 94 19.66 9.56 6.66
N ALA A 95 18.69 9.96 5.84
CA ALA A 95 18.04 9.06 4.88
C ALA A 95 19.04 8.49 3.87
N LYS A 96 19.92 9.35 3.32
CA LYS A 96 20.94 8.94 2.35
C LYS A 96 22.12 8.19 2.98
N SER A 97 22.35 8.36 4.28
CA SER A 97 23.48 7.72 4.94
C SER A 97 23.38 6.20 4.82
N GLY A 98 24.49 5.53 4.47
CA GLY A 98 24.51 4.07 4.28
C GLY A 98 24.30 3.57 2.84
N GLY A 99 24.33 4.45 1.83
CA GLY A 99 24.33 4.05 0.41
C GLY A 99 22.97 3.63 -0.16
N GLN A 100 21.89 4.01 0.53
CA GLN A 100 20.51 3.73 0.10
C GLN A 100 20.03 4.79 -0.89
N ASN A 101 19.21 4.39 -1.87
CA ASN A 101 18.64 5.29 -2.89
C ASN A 101 17.47 6.09 -2.31
N ALA A 102 17.75 7.00 -1.38
CA ALA A 102 16.75 7.89 -0.82
C ALA A 102 16.19 8.79 -1.93
N PHE A 103 14.89 8.69 -2.18
CA PHE A 103 14.17 9.43 -3.19
C PHE A 103 13.51 10.68 -2.62
N ALA A 104 12.91 10.58 -1.43
CA ALA A 104 12.22 11.69 -0.77
C ALA A 104 12.33 11.63 0.76
N THR A 105 12.21 12.79 1.41
CA THR A 105 12.03 12.89 2.87
C THR A 105 11.04 14.00 3.20
N PHE A 106 10.07 13.71 4.07
CA PHE A 106 9.00 14.65 4.45
C PHE A 106 8.56 14.46 5.90
N ASN A 107 8.07 15.50 6.56
CA ASN A 107 7.54 15.40 7.92
C ASN A 107 6.12 14.82 7.92
N PHE A 108 5.67 14.25 9.05
CA PHE A 108 4.27 13.84 9.15
C PHE A 108 3.68 13.87 10.56
N ALA A 109 4.35 13.31 11.57
CA ALA A 109 3.75 13.19 12.89
C ALA A 109 3.56 14.56 13.60
N PHE A 110 2.38 14.77 14.19
CA PHE A 110 2.09 15.94 15.02
C PHE A 110 2.96 15.98 16.28
N HIS A 111 3.35 17.20 16.70
CA HIS A 111 4.17 17.40 17.88
C HIS A 111 3.91 18.75 18.57
N ASN A 112 4.33 18.87 19.84
CA ASN A 112 4.17 20.12 20.62
C ASN A 112 5.36 21.09 20.52
N GLY A 113 6.23 20.95 19.52
CA GLY A 113 7.48 21.72 19.41
C GLY A 113 8.58 21.33 20.40
N GLY A 114 8.27 20.65 21.52
CA GLY A 114 9.24 20.17 22.50
C GLY A 114 9.71 18.73 22.29
N GLY A 115 9.44 18.14 21.12
CA GLY A 115 9.81 16.77 20.78
C GLY A 115 8.85 15.68 21.27
N ASN A 116 7.69 16.06 21.84
CA ASN A 116 6.66 15.09 22.21
C ASN A 116 5.73 14.87 21.01
N ILE A 117 5.55 13.61 20.61
CA ILE A 117 4.62 13.24 19.54
C ILE A 117 3.20 13.22 20.08
N SER A 118 2.26 13.84 19.36
CA SER A 118 0.87 13.99 19.78
C SER A 118 0.08 12.69 19.71
N LEU A 119 0.37 11.85 18.72
CA LEU A 119 -0.37 10.61 18.43
C LEU A 119 0.59 9.40 18.44
N PRO A 120 0.08 8.16 18.34
CA PRO A 120 0.93 6.97 18.40
C PRO A 120 2.03 6.98 17.34
N LEU A 121 3.23 6.55 17.75
CA LEU A 121 4.36 6.33 16.85
C LEU A 121 5.03 5.02 17.24
N LYS A 122 5.05 4.07 16.32
CA LYS A 122 5.75 2.79 16.45
C LYS A 122 6.61 2.56 15.21
N VAL A 123 7.84 2.09 15.44
CA VAL A 123 8.78 1.78 14.36
C VAL A 123 9.34 0.38 14.58
N GLY A 124 9.04 -0.54 13.67
CA GLY A 124 9.39 -1.94 13.83
C GLY A 124 8.76 -2.51 15.11
N ASN A 125 9.57 -3.04 16.03
CA ASN A 125 9.07 -3.56 17.31
C ASN A 125 9.07 -2.50 18.43
N ASP A 126 9.56 -1.30 18.15
CA ASP A 126 9.71 -0.25 19.15
C ASP A 126 8.51 0.69 19.17
N LEU A 127 7.72 0.62 20.23
CA LEU A 127 6.75 1.66 20.57
C LEU A 127 7.49 2.90 21.07
N ILE A 128 7.41 3.99 20.32
CA ILE A 128 8.13 5.24 20.59
C ILE A 128 7.28 6.22 21.40
N SER A 129 6.02 6.40 21.01
CA SER A 129 5.06 7.26 21.69
C SER A 129 3.68 6.64 21.64
N LEU A 130 2.93 6.74 22.74
CA LEU A 130 1.50 6.47 22.77
C LEU A 130 0.68 7.71 22.35
N GLY A 131 1.32 8.89 22.34
CA GLY A 131 0.66 10.15 21.99
C GLY A 131 -0.04 10.80 23.19
N TYR A 132 0.30 12.05 23.47
CA TYR A 132 -0.35 12.80 24.56
C TYR A 132 -1.76 13.28 24.21
N ALA A 133 -2.12 13.34 22.92
CA ALA A 133 -3.43 13.81 22.46
C ALA A 133 -4.54 12.77 22.70
N LEU A 134 -4.20 11.50 22.92
CA LEU A 134 -5.17 10.41 23.17
C LEU A 134 -5.70 10.33 24.61
N ALA A 135 -5.55 11.38 25.43
CA ALA A 135 -5.99 11.34 26.83
C ALA A 135 -7.53 11.26 26.96
N SER A 136 -8.05 10.30 27.74
CA SER A 136 -9.50 10.17 28.01
C SER A 136 -10.04 11.32 28.90
N PRO A 137 -11.32 11.69 28.76
CA PRO A 137 -12.00 12.65 29.66
C PRO A 137 -11.90 12.26 31.15
N PRO A 138 -11.89 13.24 32.08
CA PRO A 138 -12.18 14.66 31.89
C PRO A 138 -11.00 15.47 31.34
N ASN A 139 -9.85 14.82 31.10
CA ASN A 139 -8.60 15.49 30.71
C ASN A 139 -8.52 15.86 29.21
N GLY A 140 -9.59 15.60 28.44
CA GLY A 140 -9.83 16.14 27.10
C GLY A 140 -8.71 15.89 26.10
N GLY A 141 -8.77 14.76 25.40
CA GLY A 141 -7.95 14.53 24.20
C GLY A 141 -8.21 15.59 23.14
N GLU A 142 -7.20 15.91 22.34
CA GLU A 142 -7.30 16.90 21.27
C GLU A 142 -8.14 16.30 20.11
N TYR A 143 -9.39 16.72 19.92
CA TYR A 143 -10.34 16.14 18.94
C TYR A 143 -10.73 14.67 19.23
N PRO A 144 -11.45 14.40 20.33
CA PRO A 144 -11.83 13.04 20.74
C PRO A 144 -12.53 12.24 19.63
N GLY A 145 -12.08 11.01 19.41
CA GLY A 145 -12.66 10.08 18.42
C GLY A 145 -12.22 10.33 16.98
N GLN A 146 -11.56 11.45 16.68
CA GLN A 146 -11.19 11.84 15.32
C GLN A 146 -9.73 11.52 14.99
N TYR A 147 -9.31 10.31 15.34
CA TYR A 147 -7.93 9.87 15.25
C TYR A 147 -7.81 8.65 14.32
N LYS A 148 -6.80 8.64 13.47
CA LYS A 148 -6.45 7.52 12.59
C LYS A 148 -4.96 7.26 12.63
N TYR A 149 -4.52 6.18 12.02
CA TYR A 149 -3.10 5.94 11.78
C TYR A 149 -2.89 5.32 10.41
N ILE A 150 -1.73 5.63 9.81
CA ILE A 150 -1.20 4.78 8.74
C ILE A 150 -0.39 3.67 9.38
N ARG A 151 -0.62 2.44 8.90
CA ARG A 151 0.25 1.28 9.13
C ARG A 151 0.89 0.86 7.82
N PHE A 152 2.17 0.51 7.86
CA PHE A 152 2.83 -0.08 6.70
C PHE A 152 3.89 -1.09 7.12
N ASN A 153 4.13 -2.05 6.23
CA ASN A 153 5.15 -3.05 6.42
C ASN A 153 5.88 -3.29 5.09
N ASN A 154 7.18 -2.98 5.12
CA ASN A 154 8.07 -3.09 3.99
C ASN A 154 8.38 -4.55 3.59
N ASP A 155 8.20 -5.51 4.49
CA ASP A 155 8.48 -6.92 4.23
C ASP A 155 7.28 -7.61 3.55
N SER A 156 6.06 -7.26 3.97
CA SER A 156 4.82 -7.76 3.36
C SER A 156 4.30 -6.90 2.21
N ASN A 157 4.93 -5.74 1.95
CA ASN A 157 4.51 -4.74 0.97
C ASN A 157 3.04 -4.32 1.17
N SER A 158 2.64 -4.10 2.42
CA SER A 158 1.28 -3.76 2.80
C SER A 158 1.21 -2.37 3.40
N SER A 159 0.16 -1.62 3.08
CA SER A 159 -0.15 -0.33 3.69
C SER A 159 -1.66 -0.21 3.90
N ASP A 160 -2.06 0.40 5.01
CA ASP A 160 -3.46 0.63 5.33
C ASP A 160 -3.64 1.85 6.26
N ILE A 161 -4.86 2.38 6.31
CA ILE A 161 -5.26 3.45 7.22
C ILE A 161 -6.42 2.95 8.09
N GLU A 162 -6.23 3.00 9.40
CA GLU A 162 -7.19 2.49 10.37
C GLU A 162 -7.55 3.54 11.43
N SER A 163 -8.74 3.40 12.02
CA SER A 163 -9.22 4.25 13.12
C SER A 163 -8.51 3.93 14.43
N ILE A 164 -8.19 4.97 15.21
CA ILE A 164 -7.73 4.82 16.60
C ILE A 164 -8.97 4.93 17.47
N TYR A 165 -9.41 3.81 18.04
CA TYR A 165 -10.55 3.77 18.95
C TYR A 165 -10.13 4.21 20.37
N PRO A 166 -10.69 5.30 20.94
CA PRO A 166 -10.50 5.62 22.34
C PRO A 166 -11.28 4.62 23.20
N MET A 167 -10.65 3.53 23.65
CA MET A 167 -11.29 2.55 24.53
C MET A 167 -11.43 3.09 25.96
N ASN A 168 -12.68 3.39 26.35
CA ASN A 168 -13.23 3.70 27.68
C ASN A 168 -12.42 4.65 28.61
N SER A 169 -13.06 5.06 29.71
CA SER A 169 -12.54 6.03 30.69
C SER A 169 -11.33 5.54 31.51
N SER A 170 -10.90 4.30 31.33
CA SER A 170 -9.70 3.72 31.95
C SER A 170 -8.51 3.80 31.00
N LEU A 171 -7.58 4.67 31.37
CA LEU A 171 -6.26 4.86 30.74
C LEU A 171 -5.46 3.57 30.49
N THR A 172 -5.81 2.45 31.14
CA THR A 172 -5.19 1.13 30.95
C THR A 172 -5.55 0.47 29.63
N ASP A 173 -6.73 0.73 29.06
CA ASP A 173 -7.25 -0.04 27.93
C ASP A 173 -6.70 0.46 26.59
N THR A 174 -6.48 1.78 26.44
CA THR A 174 -5.73 2.35 25.30
C THR A 174 -4.25 1.94 25.33
N ASP A 175 -3.63 1.93 26.51
CA ASP A 175 -2.24 1.50 26.70
C ASP A 175 -2.09 0.00 26.41
N ASN A 176 -3.09 -0.81 26.76
CA ASN A 176 -3.13 -2.23 26.43
C ASN A 176 -3.44 -2.45 24.94
N TRP A 177 -4.37 -1.71 24.32
CA TRP A 177 -4.67 -1.83 22.89
C TRP A 177 -3.47 -1.47 22.01
N LEU A 178 -2.79 -0.33 22.25
CA LEU A 178 -1.57 0.00 21.48
C LEU A 178 -0.42 -0.99 21.71
N ARG A 179 -0.42 -1.72 22.83
CA ARG A 179 0.51 -2.84 23.10
C ARG A 179 0.03 -4.18 22.52
N ASN A 180 -1.28 -4.35 22.29
CA ASN A 180 -1.97 -5.58 21.89
C ASN A 180 -2.50 -5.56 20.47
N ILE A 181 -2.41 -4.45 19.71
CA ILE A 181 -2.42 -4.52 18.26
C ILE A 181 -1.41 -5.63 17.95
N SER A 182 -1.87 -6.66 17.23
CA SER A 182 -1.00 -7.73 16.75
C SER A 182 -0.09 -7.11 15.71
N LEU A 183 0.91 -6.40 16.20
CA LEU A 183 1.87 -5.66 15.44
C LEU A 183 2.71 -6.70 14.73
N GLY A 184 2.40 -6.93 13.46
CA GLY A 184 3.25 -7.78 12.62
C GLY A 184 4.70 -7.37 12.82
N ALA A 185 5.60 -8.35 12.86
CA ALA A 185 7.02 -8.06 12.96
C ALA A 185 7.40 -7.03 11.88
N ASN A 186 8.16 -6.00 12.28
CA ASN A 186 8.64 -4.91 11.40
C ASN A 186 7.58 -3.95 10.84
N GLU A 187 6.34 -3.96 11.36
CA GLU A 187 5.34 -2.95 10.99
C GLU A 187 5.63 -1.57 11.63
N GLU A 188 5.40 -0.50 10.89
CA GLU A 188 5.44 0.88 11.40
C GLU A 188 4.04 1.49 11.46
N ILE A 189 3.80 2.31 12.48
CA ILE A 189 2.54 3.03 12.71
C ILE A 189 2.84 4.49 12.98
N VAL A 190 2.14 5.39 12.29
CA VAL A 190 2.18 6.83 12.57
C VAL A 190 0.75 7.37 12.66
N GLY A 191 0.38 7.84 13.86
CA GLY A 191 -0.92 8.41 14.14
C GLY A 191 -1.10 9.82 13.57
N ALA A 192 -2.32 10.11 13.15
CA ALA A 192 -2.77 11.32 12.49
C ALA A 192 -4.24 11.61 12.84
N PHE A 193 -4.76 12.74 12.35
CA PHE A 193 -6.18 13.05 12.49
C PHE A 193 -6.95 12.61 11.24
N THR A 194 -8.26 12.36 11.42
CA THR A 194 -9.19 12.21 10.29
C THR A 194 -9.19 13.48 9.44
N PRO A 195 -9.55 13.41 8.14
CA PRO A 195 -9.39 14.53 7.21
C PRO A 195 -10.37 15.69 7.48
N ASP A 196 -11.45 15.45 8.22
CA ASP A 196 -12.50 16.40 8.60
C ASP A 196 -12.16 17.23 9.86
N VAL A 197 -11.15 16.82 10.64
CA VAL A 197 -10.71 17.57 11.82
C VAL A 197 -10.28 18.99 11.44
N ASN A 198 -10.90 20.00 12.06
CA ASN A 198 -10.61 21.39 11.74
C ASN A 198 -9.29 21.87 12.34
N LYS A 199 -8.18 21.56 11.66
CA LYS A 199 -6.82 22.11 11.91
C LYS A 199 -6.55 23.28 10.97
N SER A 200 -7.34 24.33 11.15
CA SER A 200 -7.35 25.52 10.27
C SER A 200 -7.78 25.21 8.85
N CYS A 201 -8.75 24.29 8.64
CA CYS A 201 -9.02 23.72 7.32
C CYS A 201 -9.52 24.70 6.25
N SER A 202 -10.10 25.84 6.66
CA SER A 202 -10.49 26.93 5.76
C SER A 202 -9.31 27.83 5.34
N SER A 203 -8.13 27.65 5.92
CA SER A 203 -6.93 28.45 5.63
C SER A 203 -6.06 27.78 4.57
N TYR A 204 -5.60 28.57 3.60
CA TYR A 204 -4.62 28.17 2.59
C TYR A 204 -3.21 28.32 3.15
N ILE A 205 -2.73 27.25 3.78
CA ILE A 205 -1.40 27.16 4.38
C ILE A 205 -0.72 25.88 3.88
N PRO A 206 0.57 25.65 4.18
CA PRO A 206 1.19 24.40 3.83
C PRO A 206 0.47 23.18 4.44
N ARG A 207 0.34 22.09 3.69
CA ARG A 207 -0.40 20.88 4.08
C ARG A 207 0.37 19.61 3.74
N MET A 208 0.17 18.60 4.58
CA MET A 208 0.64 17.23 4.40
C MET A 208 -0.53 16.29 4.66
N PHE A 209 -0.91 15.50 3.66
CA PHE A 209 -1.96 14.47 3.78
C PHE A 209 -1.43 13.16 3.23
N ILE A 210 -1.90 12.05 3.79
CA ILE A 210 -1.61 10.72 3.29
C ILE A 210 -2.91 10.03 2.93
N GLY A 211 -2.95 9.40 1.75
CA GLY A 211 -3.98 8.46 1.35
C GLY A 211 -3.38 7.08 1.08
N VAL A 212 -4.21 6.04 1.12
CA VAL A 212 -3.86 4.69 0.63
C VAL A 212 -4.89 4.20 -0.38
N ALA A 213 -4.41 3.63 -1.48
CA ALA A 213 -5.26 3.16 -2.58
C ALA A 213 -4.55 2.09 -3.42
N ASP A 214 -5.25 1.08 -3.91
CA ASP A 214 -4.76 0.15 -4.94
C ASP A 214 -4.99 0.75 -6.33
N ARG A 215 -4.06 1.62 -6.76
CA ARG A 215 -4.17 2.36 -8.02
C ARG A 215 -3.82 1.52 -9.23
N ASN A 216 -2.93 0.55 -9.06
CA ASN A 216 -2.49 -0.31 -10.15
C ASN A 216 -3.37 -1.58 -10.29
N ASN A 217 -4.31 -1.81 -9.36
CA ASN A 217 -5.21 -2.96 -9.26
C ASN A 217 -4.47 -4.30 -9.11
N ASP A 218 -3.35 -4.32 -8.40
CA ASP A 218 -2.57 -5.53 -8.11
C ASP A 218 -2.98 -6.23 -6.80
N GLY A 219 -3.94 -5.65 -6.08
CA GLY A 219 -4.41 -6.12 -4.78
C GLY A 219 -3.58 -5.61 -3.60
N ARG A 220 -2.70 -4.63 -3.79
CA ARG A 220 -1.91 -3.98 -2.75
C ARG A 220 -2.07 -2.46 -2.84
N ASN A 221 -2.21 -1.82 -1.68
CA ASN A 221 -2.33 -0.38 -1.63
C ASN A 221 -0.98 0.32 -1.82
N GLU A 222 -0.92 1.27 -2.74
CA GLU A 222 0.09 2.33 -2.75
C GLU A 222 -0.19 3.39 -1.68
N ILE A 223 0.89 3.98 -1.19
CA ILE A 223 0.83 5.14 -0.30
C ILE A 223 0.93 6.41 -1.15
N LEU A 224 0.00 7.34 -0.94
CA LEU A 224 -0.11 8.61 -1.63
C LEU A 224 0.15 9.75 -0.66
N ILE A 225 1.15 10.60 -0.92
CA ILE A 225 1.49 11.74 -0.06
C ILE A 225 1.17 13.03 -0.81
N PHE A 226 0.14 13.75 -0.39
CA PHE A 226 -0.11 15.10 -0.87
C PHE A 226 0.70 16.10 -0.05
N SER A 227 1.47 16.95 -0.72
CA SER A 227 2.27 18.01 -0.12
C SER A 227 2.07 19.31 -0.89
N SER A 228 1.78 20.40 -0.18
CA SER A 228 1.58 21.72 -0.77
C SER A 228 2.07 22.82 0.15
N GLU A 229 2.56 23.92 -0.41
CA GLU A 229 2.88 25.15 0.34
C GLU A 229 1.63 26.03 0.57
N LYS A 230 0.51 25.75 -0.11
CA LYS A 230 -0.70 26.58 -0.03
C LYS A 230 -1.95 25.79 -0.42
N SER A 231 -2.56 25.14 0.57
CA SER A 231 -3.74 24.29 0.35
C SER A 231 -4.74 24.34 1.53
N SER A 232 -6.02 24.15 1.23
CA SER A 232 -7.08 23.87 2.22
C SER A 232 -7.14 22.37 2.53
N CYS A 233 -7.83 21.95 3.59
CA CYS A 233 -8.01 20.51 3.84
C CYS A 233 -8.85 19.85 2.76
N SER A 234 -9.97 20.48 2.36
CA SER A 234 -10.87 19.93 1.34
C SER A 234 -10.16 19.71 0.01
N TYR A 235 -9.34 20.67 -0.43
CA TYR A 235 -8.57 20.54 -1.66
C TYR A 235 -7.57 19.39 -1.60
N ALA A 236 -6.89 19.21 -0.47
CA ALA A 236 -5.95 18.09 -0.28
C ALA A 236 -6.67 16.72 -0.35
N VAL A 237 -7.87 16.62 0.23
CA VAL A 237 -8.73 15.43 0.16
C VAL A 237 -9.14 15.18 -1.29
N ASP A 238 -9.73 16.17 -1.96
CA ASP A 238 -10.19 16.06 -3.35
C ASP A 238 -9.05 15.60 -4.30
N VAL A 239 -7.82 16.10 -4.10
CA VAL A 239 -6.65 15.66 -4.88
C VAL A 239 -6.34 14.18 -4.63
N LEU A 240 -6.33 13.73 -3.37
CA LEU A 240 -6.06 12.32 -3.05
C LEU A 240 -7.18 11.39 -3.52
N GLU A 241 -8.43 11.85 -3.50
CA GLU A 241 -9.58 11.12 -4.07
C GLU A 241 -9.47 10.97 -5.58
N ASN A 242 -9.04 12.03 -6.29
CA ASN A 242 -8.72 11.94 -7.72
C ASN A 242 -7.62 10.90 -7.98
N PHE A 243 -6.65 10.77 -7.08
CA PHE A 243 -5.62 9.73 -7.13
C PHE A 243 -6.12 8.34 -6.69
N GLY A 244 -7.38 8.18 -6.29
CA GLY A 244 -8.02 6.89 -6.04
C GLY A 244 -8.13 6.47 -4.58
N ALA A 245 -7.69 7.30 -3.62
CA ALA A 245 -7.96 7.04 -2.21
C ALA A 245 -9.43 7.35 -1.88
N SER A 246 -10.09 6.55 -1.05
CA SER A 246 -11.37 6.95 -0.47
C SER A 246 -11.14 7.94 0.66
N THR A 247 -12.10 8.85 0.94
CA THR A 247 -12.04 9.73 2.13
C THR A 247 -11.77 8.95 3.44
N SER A 248 -12.31 7.73 3.58
CA SER A 248 -12.05 6.87 4.75
C SER A 248 -10.58 6.49 4.90
N ASN A 249 -9.84 6.45 3.80
CA ASN A 249 -8.44 6.05 3.70
C ASN A 249 -7.53 7.26 3.48
N ILE A 250 -7.92 8.43 3.99
CA ILE A 250 -7.13 9.66 3.98
C ILE A 250 -6.93 10.14 5.43
N ILE A 251 -5.75 10.65 5.73
CA ILE A 251 -5.39 11.23 7.02
C ILE A 251 -4.62 12.54 6.84
N GLN A 252 -4.81 13.47 7.77
CA GLN A 252 -4.07 14.73 7.78
C GLN A 252 -2.91 14.68 8.77
N GLY A 253 -1.72 15.06 8.31
CA GLY A 253 -0.50 15.15 9.12
C GLY A 253 -0.16 16.57 9.54
N ASP A 254 1.01 16.73 10.16
CA ASP A 254 1.48 18.03 10.65
C ASP A 254 1.81 18.99 9.49
N GLY A 255 0.90 19.95 9.27
CA GLY A 255 0.99 20.95 8.24
C GLY A 255 1.67 22.25 8.68
N GLY A 256 1.24 23.37 8.10
CA GLY A 256 1.72 24.71 8.43
C GLY A 256 3.25 24.81 8.41
N GLY A 257 3.82 25.41 9.46
CA GLY A 257 5.26 25.59 9.62
C GLY A 257 6.10 24.32 9.47
N SER A 258 5.53 23.15 9.74
CA SER A 258 6.23 21.86 9.73
C SER A 258 6.30 21.24 8.34
N ALA A 259 5.29 21.47 7.49
CA ALA A 259 5.14 20.85 6.16
C ALA A 259 6.38 21.06 5.28
N GLN A 260 7.13 20.00 5.01
CA GLN A 260 8.39 20.07 4.29
C GLN A 260 8.57 18.82 3.42
N LEU A 261 9.10 19.00 2.21
CA LEU A 261 9.45 17.91 1.28
C LEU A 261 10.82 18.20 0.65
N ILE A 262 11.74 17.26 0.83
CA ILE A 262 13.01 17.18 0.07
C ILE A 262 12.93 15.97 -0.85
N VAL A 263 13.43 16.11 -2.08
CA VAL A 263 13.62 14.99 -3.01
C VAL A 263 15.04 14.93 -3.55
N GLU A 264 15.41 13.77 -4.06
CA GLU A 264 16.71 13.56 -4.70
C GLU A 264 16.94 14.55 -5.84
N SER A 265 18.19 15.00 -5.98
CA SER A 265 18.61 15.90 -7.04
C SER A 265 20.09 15.69 -7.38
N ASN A 266 20.47 15.97 -8.62
CA ASN A 266 21.89 16.00 -9.03
C ASN A 266 22.65 17.21 -8.49
N ASN A 267 21.92 18.19 -7.94
CA ASN A 267 22.47 19.43 -7.41
C ASN A 267 22.34 19.49 -5.88
N ASN A 268 23.18 20.31 -5.27
CA ASN A 268 23.05 20.65 -3.86
C ASN A 268 22.12 21.87 -3.71
N SER A 269 21.23 21.82 -2.73
CA SER A 269 20.45 22.98 -2.31
C SER A 269 21.02 23.60 -1.03
N GLN A 270 20.64 24.84 -0.75
CA GLN A 270 20.85 25.42 0.58
C GLN A 270 19.54 25.32 1.37
N TYR A 271 19.64 25.26 2.69
CA TYR A 271 18.51 25.19 3.61
C TYR A 271 18.79 26.07 4.82
N LYS A 272 17.81 26.86 5.25
CA LYS A 272 17.88 27.61 6.52
C LYS A 272 16.61 27.37 7.33
N ALA A 273 16.75 26.72 8.49
CA ALA A 273 15.61 26.39 9.35
C ALA A 273 14.91 27.64 9.89
N GLU A 274 13.61 27.54 10.19
CA GLU A 274 12.89 28.60 10.90
C GLU A 274 13.60 28.98 12.21
N GLY A 275 13.83 30.28 12.43
CA GLY A 275 14.49 30.79 13.63
C GLY A 275 16.01 30.61 13.67
N SER A 276 16.61 30.04 12.62
CA SER A 276 18.07 29.88 12.51
C SER A 276 18.70 30.93 11.58
N ASN A 277 19.90 31.37 11.93
CA ASN A 277 20.75 32.19 11.06
C ASN A 277 21.77 31.34 10.27
N GLN A 278 21.80 30.03 10.48
CA GLN A 278 22.76 29.13 9.85
C GLN A 278 22.20 28.48 8.58
N TRP A 279 22.99 28.51 7.52
CA TRP A 279 22.74 27.78 6.29
C TRP A 279 23.30 26.35 6.39
N ILE A 280 22.51 25.39 5.91
CA ILE A 280 22.84 23.97 5.83
C ILE A 280 22.83 23.61 4.35
N THR A 281 23.89 22.94 3.88
CA THR A 281 23.88 22.36 2.54
C THR A 281 23.06 21.07 2.55
N VAL A 282 22.08 20.98 1.67
CA VAL A 282 21.33 19.76 1.38
C VAL A 282 22.02 19.13 0.18
N SER A 283 22.83 18.10 0.44
CA SER A 283 23.59 17.48 -0.62
C SER A 283 22.70 16.56 -1.46
N GLN A 284 22.83 16.64 -2.79
CA GLN A 284 22.03 15.85 -3.74
C GLN A 284 20.52 15.91 -3.48
N GLY A 285 20.01 17.05 -3.03
CA GLY A 285 18.61 17.18 -2.64
C GLY A 285 18.04 18.55 -3.00
N GLU A 286 16.79 18.53 -3.44
CA GLU A 286 15.98 19.70 -3.80
C GLU A 286 14.82 19.86 -2.82
N ILE A 287 14.60 21.09 -2.33
CA ILE A 287 13.52 21.40 -1.39
C ILE A 287 12.31 21.89 -2.20
N LEU A 288 11.23 21.10 -2.19
CA LEU A 288 10.03 21.39 -2.98
C LEU A 288 8.92 22.06 -2.16
N VAL A 289 8.76 21.66 -0.89
CA VAL A 289 7.77 22.24 0.02
C VAL A 289 8.46 22.82 1.23
N LYS A 290 8.12 24.07 1.55
CA LYS A 290 8.64 24.84 2.68
C LYS A 290 7.46 25.29 3.54
N GLY A 291 7.41 24.84 4.78
CA GLY A 291 6.29 25.09 5.70
C GLY A 291 6.04 26.56 6.06
N ARG A 292 6.88 27.49 5.58
CA ARG A 292 6.64 28.92 5.73
C ARG A 292 6.86 29.63 4.39
N GLN A 293 5.78 30.11 3.79
CA GLN A 293 5.84 31.13 2.77
C GLN A 293 6.23 32.45 3.46
N TRP A 294 7.44 32.95 3.29
CA TRP A 294 7.78 34.38 3.32
C TRP A 294 9.28 34.51 3.03
N GLN A 295 9.61 35.33 2.04
CA GLN A 295 10.94 35.57 1.48
C GLN A 295 11.39 34.47 0.51
N GLY A 296 11.21 34.71 -0.80
CA GLY A 296 11.54 33.79 -1.91
C GLY A 296 13.02 33.40 -1.97
N GLY A 297 13.44 32.52 -1.06
CA GLY A 297 14.77 31.95 -0.96
C GLY A 297 14.74 30.51 -0.44
N ASN A 298 15.92 29.99 -0.10
CA ASN A 298 16.15 28.63 0.37
C ASN A 298 15.80 28.42 1.87
N ASN A 299 14.79 29.15 2.37
CA ASN A 299 14.34 29.06 3.75
C ASN A 299 13.45 27.81 3.92
N GLY A 300 13.73 27.02 4.95
CA GLY A 300 13.00 25.81 5.31
C GLY A 300 11.91 26.05 6.35
N GLY A 301 11.22 24.97 6.73
CA GLY A 301 10.22 24.98 7.78
C GLY A 301 10.81 24.80 9.20
N ARG A 302 9.91 24.48 10.13
CA ARG A 302 10.24 24.20 11.53
C ARG A 302 11.00 22.88 11.64
N PRO A 303 11.99 22.77 12.54
CA PRO A 303 12.55 21.48 12.91
C PRO A 303 11.48 20.54 13.47
N VAL A 304 11.48 19.30 13.01
CA VAL A 304 10.48 18.26 13.35
C VAL A 304 11.15 17.06 14.03
N PRO A 305 10.47 16.41 14.99
CA PRO A 305 10.99 15.22 15.66
C PRO A 305 10.96 13.97 14.76
N HIS A 306 10.00 13.88 13.85
CA HIS A 306 9.76 12.72 12.98
C HIS A 306 9.64 13.14 11.51
N ALA A 307 10.17 12.32 10.64
CA ALA A 307 10.00 12.39 9.19
C ALA A 307 9.88 10.97 8.62
N PHE A 308 9.31 10.85 7.43
CA PHE A 308 9.45 9.67 6.60
C PHE A 308 10.59 9.87 5.60
N ALA A 309 11.34 8.80 5.34
CA ALA A 309 12.18 8.67 4.15
C ALA A 309 11.62 7.61 3.23
N VAL A 310 11.68 7.90 1.94
CA VAL A 310 11.25 7.01 0.86
C VAL A 310 12.48 6.61 0.08
N TYR A 311 12.64 5.32 -0.15
CA TYR A 311 13.72 4.71 -0.89
C TYR A 311 13.14 4.06 -2.14
N SER A 312 13.62 4.48 -3.30
CA SER A 312 13.20 3.89 -4.56
C SER A 312 13.91 2.57 -4.83
N GLY A 313 13.21 1.65 -5.49
CA GLY A 313 13.78 0.48 -6.14
C GLY A 313 14.75 0.84 -7.25
N GLY A 314 15.70 -0.06 -7.47
CA GLY A 314 16.95 0.15 -8.20
C GLY A 314 18.11 -0.09 -7.26
N ASN A 315 18.83 -1.21 -7.37
CA ASN A 315 19.87 -1.57 -6.40
C ASN A 315 21.21 -0.88 -6.68
N ASN A 316 21.74 -0.21 -5.65
CA ASN A 316 23.16 -0.14 -5.40
C ASN A 316 23.58 -1.36 -4.54
N GLY A 317 23.80 -2.52 -5.18
CA GLY A 317 24.69 -3.58 -4.65
C GLY A 317 24.43 -4.19 -3.26
N GLY A 318 23.25 -4.04 -2.64
CA GLY A 318 22.90 -4.72 -1.40
C GLY A 318 22.66 -6.23 -1.60
N ASN A 319 23.06 -7.06 -0.63
CA ASN A 319 23.04 -8.52 -0.79
C ASN A 319 21.64 -9.15 -0.82
N ASP A 320 20.58 -8.44 -0.41
CA ASP A 320 19.30 -9.08 -0.07
C ASP A 320 18.08 -8.75 -0.95
N ASP A 321 18.16 -7.83 -1.93
CA ASP A 321 17.02 -7.54 -2.79
C ASP A 321 17.11 -8.30 -4.13
N VAL A 322 16.36 -9.41 -4.26
CA VAL A 322 16.24 -10.21 -5.48
C VAL A 322 14.79 -10.57 -5.76
N SER A 323 14.21 -9.88 -6.74
CA SER A 323 12.83 -10.09 -7.17
C SER A 323 12.63 -11.46 -7.80
N THR A 324 11.54 -12.17 -7.48
CA THR A 324 11.26 -13.48 -8.09
C THR A 324 10.50 -13.32 -9.40
N LEU A 325 10.96 -13.98 -10.46
CA LEU A 325 10.27 -14.10 -11.75
C LEU A 325 9.51 -15.42 -11.81
N ILE A 326 8.35 -15.37 -12.45
CA ILE A 326 7.53 -16.54 -12.78
C ILE A 326 7.74 -16.85 -14.25
N SER A 327 7.96 -18.14 -14.57
CA SER A 327 8.17 -18.58 -15.95
C SER A 327 7.06 -18.07 -16.88
N GLY A 328 7.44 -17.42 -17.97
CA GLY A 328 6.53 -16.91 -18.99
C GLY A 328 5.85 -15.58 -18.68
N VAL A 329 5.99 -15.03 -17.47
CA VAL A 329 5.38 -13.76 -17.06
C VAL A 329 6.37 -12.61 -17.25
N SER A 330 5.92 -11.54 -17.88
CA SER A 330 6.70 -10.31 -18.08
C SER A 330 6.53 -9.34 -16.90
N LYS A 331 7.56 -8.55 -16.59
CA LYS A 331 7.51 -7.39 -15.69
C LYS A 331 8.04 -6.15 -16.40
N ASN A 332 7.43 -4.99 -16.15
CA ASN A 332 7.89 -3.70 -16.65
C ASN A 332 8.57 -2.94 -15.52
N GLU A 333 9.80 -2.50 -15.73
CA GLU A 333 10.72 -2.07 -14.68
C GLU A 333 11.55 -0.87 -15.19
N TYR A 334 12.31 -0.24 -14.30
CA TYR A 334 13.18 0.89 -14.61
C TYR A 334 14.47 0.84 -13.79
N VAL A 335 15.61 0.95 -14.46
CA VAL A 335 16.92 0.99 -13.81
C VAL A 335 17.62 2.31 -14.13
N THR A 336 18.29 2.90 -13.14
CA THR A 336 19.09 4.12 -13.33
C THR A 336 20.53 3.81 -13.72
N GLU A 337 21.20 4.76 -14.36
CA GLU A 337 22.62 4.65 -14.74
C GLU A 337 23.50 4.21 -13.56
N GLY A 338 24.35 3.21 -13.82
CA GLY A 338 25.27 2.62 -12.84
C GLY A 338 24.64 1.53 -11.96
N ASN A 339 23.33 1.56 -11.77
CA ASN A 339 22.60 0.67 -10.84
C ASN A 339 22.19 -0.65 -11.49
N TRP A 340 21.79 -1.59 -10.63
CA TRP A 340 21.38 -2.94 -11.01
C TRP A 340 20.00 -3.27 -10.48
N ASP A 341 19.21 -4.01 -11.25
CA ASP A 341 18.07 -4.75 -10.76
C ASP A 341 18.38 -6.24 -10.79
N PHE A 342 18.06 -6.96 -9.73
CA PHE A 342 18.33 -8.38 -9.64
C PHE A 342 17.04 -9.18 -9.52
N TYR A 343 17.00 -10.27 -10.29
CA TYR A 343 15.91 -11.22 -10.29
C TYR A 343 16.41 -12.65 -10.10
N LYS A 344 15.50 -13.52 -9.64
CA LYS A 344 15.71 -14.98 -9.63
C LYS A 344 14.52 -15.72 -10.19
N ILE A 345 14.78 -16.84 -10.85
CA ILE A 345 13.76 -17.82 -11.24
C ILE A 345 14.17 -19.19 -10.71
N SER A 346 13.21 -19.88 -10.10
CA SER A 346 13.43 -21.25 -9.61
C SER A 346 13.38 -22.21 -10.79
N ALA A 347 14.46 -22.94 -11.01
CA ALA A 347 14.53 -24.02 -11.98
C ALA A 347 14.68 -25.36 -11.24
N SER A 348 14.60 -26.47 -11.95
CA SER A 348 14.83 -27.81 -11.39
C SER A 348 15.57 -28.65 -12.43
N SER A 349 16.11 -29.79 -12.03
CA SER A 349 16.78 -30.73 -12.95
C SER A 349 15.89 -31.25 -14.07
N SER A 350 14.56 -31.12 -13.98
CA SER A 350 13.66 -31.47 -15.07
C SER A 350 13.61 -30.40 -16.17
N HIS A 351 13.94 -29.15 -15.86
CA HIS A 351 14.00 -28.09 -16.87
C HIS A 351 15.28 -28.22 -17.68
N SER A 352 15.17 -28.19 -19.01
CA SER A 352 16.30 -28.32 -19.91
C SER A 352 16.94 -26.98 -20.26
N GLN A 353 16.19 -25.86 -20.16
CA GLN A 353 16.68 -24.55 -20.59
C GLN A 353 16.00 -23.40 -19.85
N VAL A 354 16.71 -22.28 -19.68
CA VAL A 354 16.20 -20.98 -19.25
C VAL A 354 16.44 -19.97 -20.37
N LYS A 355 15.37 -19.31 -20.81
CA LYS A 355 15.40 -18.19 -21.75
C LYS A 355 15.00 -16.92 -21.04
N VAL A 356 15.83 -15.89 -21.09
CA VAL A 356 15.57 -14.56 -20.51
C VAL A 356 15.53 -13.56 -21.65
N GLU A 357 14.47 -12.77 -21.72
CA GLU A 357 14.21 -11.76 -22.75
C GLU A 357 14.01 -10.42 -22.06
N MET A 358 14.77 -9.41 -22.50
CA MET A 358 14.64 -8.02 -22.08
C MET A 358 14.25 -7.17 -23.29
N THR A 359 13.05 -6.61 -23.28
CA THR A 359 12.42 -5.92 -24.42
C THR A 359 11.88 -4.55 -24.02
N ASN A 360 11.39 -3.74 -24.97
CA ASN A 360 10.81 -2.41 -24.71
C ASN A 360 11.75 -1.44 -23.97
N LEU A 361 13.05 -1.49 -24.28
CA LEU A 361 14.05 -0.63 -23.67
C LEU A 361 13.82 0.83 -24.10
N SER A 362 13.81 1.76 -23.16
CA SER A 362 13.78 3.20 -23.48
C SER A 362 15.18 3.81 -23.62
N ASN A 363 16.22 3.10 -23.19
CA ASN A 363 17.62 3.53 -23.21
C ASN A 363 18.53 2.30 -23.07
N ASP A 364 19.84 2.54 -23.09
CA ASP A 364 20.89 1.51 -22.97
C ASP A 364 20.89 0.85 -21.58
N VAL A 365 20.32 -0.34 -21.48
CA VAL A 365 20.30 -1.18 -20.29
C VAL A 365 20.77 -2.59 -20.66
N ASP A 366 21.60 -3.20 -19.80
CA ASP A 366 22.34 -4.41 -20.08
C ASP A 366 21.81 -5.62 -19.27
N LEU A 367 21.60 -6.76 -19.93
CA LEU A 367 21.19 -8.03 -19.35
C LEU A 367 22.38 -8.90 -19.00
N TYR A 368 22.39 -9.42 -17.78
CA TYR A 368 23.34 -10.41 -17.29
C TYR A 368 22.58 -11.60 -16.72
N VAL A 369 23.03 -12.82 -17.04
CA VAL A 369 22.42 -14.04 -16.52
C VAL A 369 23.49 -14.95 -15.95
N ARG A 370 23.23 -15.53 -14.78
CA ARG A 370 24.13 -16.46 -14.09
C ARG A 370 23.36 -17.53 -13.33
N GLN A 371 23.91 -18.74 -13.28
CA GLN A 371 23.33 -19.86 -12.55
C GLN A 371 23.79 -19.84 -11.08
N GLY A 372 22.87 -20.04 -10.13
CA GLY A 372 23.17 -20.26 -8.71
C GLY A 372 23.63 -19.04 -7.87
N ALA A 373 24.02 -17.94 -8.50
CA ALA A 373 24.42 -16.71 -7.80
C ALA A 373 24.14 -15.46 -8.65
N LYS A 374 24.03 -14.29 -8.00
CA LYS A 374 23.89 -12.98 -8.67
C LYS A 374 24.99 -12.79 -9.73
N PRO A 375 24.65 -12.32 -10.94
CA PRO A 375 25.66 -11.89 -11.90
C PRO A 375 26.37 -10.62 -11.42
N THR A 376 27.60 -10.42 -11.88
CA THR A 376 28.34 -9.16 -11.75
C THR A 376 28.90 -8.77 -13.11
N LYS A 377 29.44 -7.55 -13.24
CA LYS A 377 30.16 -7.11 -14.45
C LYS A 377 31.26 -8.08 -14.90
N ASN A 378 31.84 -8.84 -13.97
CA ASN A 378 32.96 -9.75 -14.22
C ASN A 378 32.59 -11.22 -14.05
N SER A 379 31.35 -11.54 -13.65
CA SER A 379 30.92 -12.91 -13.40
C SER A 379 29.49 -13.12 -13.88
N TYR A 380 29.38 -13.65 -15.08
CA TYR A 380 28.13 -13.96 -15.77
C TYR A 380 28.34 -15.18 -16.66
N ILE A 381 27.25 -15.87 -16.99
CA ILE A 381 27.27 -16.91 -18.04
C ILE A 381 26.95 -16.28 -19.39
N CYS A 382 26.12 -15.25 -19.38
CA CYS A 382 25.54 -14.72 -20.59
C CYS A 382 25.24 -13.23 -20.42
N ARG A 383 25.67 -12.47 -21.41
CA ARG A 383 25.44 -11.04 -21.53
C ARG A 383 25.44 -10.68 -23.02
N PRO A 384 24.27 -10.39 -23.63
CA PRO A 384 24.18 -10.09 -25.06
C PRO A 384 24.92 -8.81 -25.46
N TYR A 385 24.91 -7.78 -24.60
CA TYR A 385 25.65 -6.52 -24.79
C TYR A 385 25.27 -5.82 -26.11
N ASN A 386 23.97 -5.68 -26.35
CA ASN A 386 23.45 -4.84 -27.41
C ASN A 386 23.35 -3.40 -26.90
N ASP A 387 23.51 -2.44 -27.79
CA ASP A 387 23.47 -1.02 -27.46
C ASP A 387 22.08 -0.39 -27.64
N GLY A 388 21.88 0.73 -26.95
CA GLY A 388 20.69 1.57 -27.10
C GLY A 388 19.40 0.88 -26.68
N THR A 389 18.40 0.86 -27.55
CA THR A 389 17.04 0.34 -27.26
C THR A 389 16.81 -1.09 -27.79
N THR A 390 17.88 -1.74 -28.24
CA THR A 390 17.80 -3.07 -28.84
C THR A 390 17.47 -4.11 -27.78
N SER A 391 16.48 -4.97 -28.05
CA SER A 391 16.13 -6.04 -27.11
C SER A 391 17.29 -7.01 -26.91
N GLU A 392 17.46 -7.48 -25.68
CA GLU A 392 18.49 -8.44 -25.32
C GLU A 392 17.87 -9.79 -24.98
N THR A 393 18.54 -10.88 -25.35
CA THR A 393 18.05 -12.22 -25.05
C THR A 393 19.20 -13.13 -24.68
N CYS A 394 19.01 -13.86 -23.59
CA CYS A 394 19.91 -14.90 -23.15
C CYS A 394 19.20 -16.24 -23.12
N THR A 395 19.77 -17.28 -23.72
CA THR A 395 19.24 -18.65 -23.65
C THR A 395 20.33 -19.60 -23.16
N GLN A 396 20.06 -20.33 -22.07
CA GLN A 396 21.03 -21.21 -21.43
C GLN A 396 20.44 -22.57 -21.09
N ASN A 397 21.22 -23.63 -21.28
CA ASN A 397 20.82 -24.97 -20.83
C ASN A 397 20.85 -25.01 -19.30
N ASN A 398 19.84 -25.65 -18.69
CA ASN A 398 19.79 -25.78 -17.25
C ASN A 398 20.45 -27.08 -16.78
N SER A 399 21.70 -26.98 -16.34
CA SER A 399 22.50 -28.11 -15.84
C SER A 399 22.15 -28.55 -14.40
N GLY A 400 20.86 -28.56 -14.05
CA GLY A 400 20.39 -29.05 -12.74
C GLY A 400 20.42 -28.06 -11.58
N SER A 401 20.56 -26.75 -11.82
CA SER A 401 20.46 -25.74 -10.75
C SER A 401 19.02 -25.54 -10.30
N ASN A 402 18.86 -25.25 -9.00
CA ASN A 402 17.59 -24.84 -8.40
C ASN A 402 17.24 -23.38 -8.71
N PHE A 403 18.23 -22.55 -9.08
CA PHE A 403 18.01 -21.12 -9.34
C PHE A 403 18.88 -20.58 -10.47
N TRP A 404 18.27 -19.66 -11.22
CA TRP A 404 18.95 -18.75 -12.13
C TRP A 404 18.75 -17.33 -11.66
N TYR A 405 19.82 -16.54 -11.67
CA TYR A 405 19.81 -15.13 -11.32
C TYR A 405 20.00 -14.30 -12.59
N ILE A 406 19.21 -13.24 -12.68
CA ILE A 406 19.23 -12.27 -13.76
C ILE A 406 19.61 -10.93 -13.13
N GLY A 407 20.52 -10.20 -13.77
CA GLY A 407 20.84 -8.82 -13.43
C GLY A 407 20.52 -7.95 -14.64
N VAL A 408 19.87 -6.82 -14.42
CA VAL A 408 19.70 -5.78 -15.43
C VAL A 408 20.44 -4.55 -14.95
N GLN A 409 21.41 -4.07 -15.71
CA GLN A 409 22.20 -2.92 -15.35
C GLN A 409 21.84 -1.72 -16.21
N GLY A 410 21.60 -0.56 -15.60
CA GLY A 410 21.51 0.69 -16.36
C GLY A 410 22.89 1.14 -16.82
N TYR A 411 23.28 0.91 -18.08
CA TYR A 411 24.42 1.64 -18.65
C TYR A 411 24.06 3.12 -18.83
N ARG A 412 22.80 3.37 -19.18
CA ARG A 412 22.06 4.61 -19.04
C ARG A 412 20.74 4.33 -18.33
N SER A 413 20.16 5.35 -17.70
CA SER A 413 18.84 5.19 -17.07
C SER A 413 17.75 4.91 -18.11
N GLY A 414 16.94 3.86 -17.91
CA GLY A 414 15.93 3.44 -18.87
C GLY A 414 14.92 2.43 -18.32
N SER A 415 13.71 2.43 -18.89
CA SER A 415 12.70 1.40 -18.65
C SER A 415 12.97 0.18 -19.51
N TYR A 416 12.51 -0.98 -19.05
CA TYR A 416 12.58 -2.24 -19.78
C TYR A 416 11.45 -3.20 -19.36
N THR A 417 11.18 -4.20 -20.20
CA THR A 417 10.32 -5.34 -19.88
C THR A 417 11.19 -6.58 -19.75
N ILE A 418 11.17 -7.28 -18.61
CA ILE A 418 11.92 -8.52 -18.39
C ILE A 418 10.99 -9.73 -18.33
N LYS A 419 11.37 -10.83 -19.00
CA LYS A 419 10.65 -12.10 -18.99
C LYS A 419 11.64 -13.26 -18.94
N ALA A 420 11.44 -14.20 -18.02
CA ALA A 420 12.17 -15.47 -17.99
C ALA A 420 11.22 -16.62 -18.33
N THR A 421 11.64 -17.57 -19.15
CA THR A 421 10.87 -18.75 -19.58
C THR A 421 11.72 -20.00 -19.39
N LEU A 422 11.18 -21.01 -18.70
CA LEU A 422 11.80 -22.32 -18.56
C LEU A 422 11.24 -23.28 -19.61
N ASN A 423 12.12 -23.97 -20.35
CA ASN A 423 11.74 -25.00 -21.30
C ASN A 423 12.22 -26.38 -20.82
N GLY A 424 11.49 -27.44 -21.19
CA GLY A 424 11.73 -28.80 -20.73
C GLY A 424 11.24 -29.05 -19.30
N GLY A 425 10.96 -30.32 -19.00
CA GLY A 425 10.35 -30.74 -17.74
C GLY A 425 8.85 -30.96 -17.87
N ASN A 426 8.28 -31.75 -16.97
CA ASN A 426 6.83 -31.77 -16.79
C ASN A 426 6.43 -30.39 -16.24
N ASN A 427 6.12 -29.47 -17.14
CA ASN A 427 5.68 -28.12 -16.82
C ASN A 427 4.29 -28.19 -16.15
N GLY A 428 4.30 -28.04 -14.82
CA GLY A 428 3.08 -28.04 -13.99
C GLY A 428 3.41 -28.48 -12.56
N GLY A 429 3.48 -27.50 -11.66
CA GLY A 429 4.00 -27.60 -10.30
C GLY A 429 3.62 -28.88 -9.53
N ASP A 430 4.63 -29.48 -8.90
CA ASP A 430 4.41 -30.58 -7.97
C ASP A 430 3.97 -30.11 -6.56
N SER A 431 3.90 -28.80 -6.35
CA SER A 431 3.26 -28.22 -5.16
C SER A 431 1.74 -28.22 -5.32
N ILE A 432 1.08 -29.16 -4.63
CA ILE A 432 -0.39 -29.20 -4.53
C ILE A 432 -0.83 -28.21 -3.45
N ILE A 433 -1.56 -27.16 -3.84
CA ILE A 433 -1.99 -26.11 -2.93
C ILE A 433 -3.27 -26.54 -2.18
N THR A 434 -3.24 -26.57 -0.84
CA THR A 434 -4.45 -26.87 -0.04
C THR A 434 -5.40 -25.66 -0.03
N LEU A 435 -6.68 -25.90 -0.30
CA LEU A 435 -7.78 -24.94 -0.19
C LEU A 435 -8.49 -25.07 1.16
N THR A 436 -9.00 -23.95 1.64
CA THR A 436 -9.91 -23.88 2.80
C THR A 436 -11.32 -23.67 2.28
N SER A 437 -12.31 -24.36 2.86
CA SER A 437 -13.72 -24.24 2.45
C SER A 437 -14.17 -22.78 2.54
N GLY A 438 -14.79 -22.25 1.48
CA GLY A 438 -15.29 -20.86 1.41
C GLY A 438 -14.22 -19.79 1.16
N VAL A 439 -12.92 -20.12 1.10
CA VAL A 439 -11.86 -19.13 0.89
C VAL A 439 -11.37 -19.15 -0.56
N SER A 440 -11.54 -18.02 -1.25
CA SER A 440 -11.06 -17.82 -2.63
C SER A 440 -9.55 -17.60 -2.68
N LYS A 441 -8.87 -18.12 -3.71
CA LYS A 441 -7.45 -17.88 -4.00
C LYS A 441 -7.26 -17.49 -5.46
N SER A 442 -6.33 -16.58 -5.74
CA SER A 442 -5.92 -16.29 -7.12
C SER A 442 -4.92 -17.33 -7.65
N GLY A 443 -4.94 -17.52 -8.97
CA GLY A 443 -4.10 -18.46 -9.68
C GLY A 443 -3.87 -18.05 -11.13
N SER A 444 -2.88 -18.68 -11.76
CA SER A 444 -2.59 -18.55 -13.18
C SER A 444 -1.99 -19.86 -13.69
N VAL A 445 -2.19 -20.13 -14.98
CA VAL A 445 -1.68 -21.31 -15.66
C VAL A 445 -1.31 -20.97 -17.10
N SER A 446 -0.17 -21.47 -17.57
CA SER A 446 0.28 -21.29 -18.95
C SER A 446 -0.42 -22.28 -19.89
N LYS A 447 -0.42 -21.97 -21.19
CA LYS A 447 -1.02 -22.84 -22.21
C LYS A 447 -0.36 -24.23 -22.19
N GLY A 448 -1.16 -25.27 -22.02
CA GLY A 448 -0.74 -26.67 -21.98
C GLY A 448 -0.42 -27.18 -20.56
N ASP A 449 -0.19 -26.28 -19.61
CA ASP A 449 0.28 -26.62 -18.27
C ASP A 449 -0.89 -26.86 -17.31
N TRP A 450 -0.56 -27.43 -16.14
CA TRP A 450 -1.48 -27.71 -15.06
C TRP A 450 -1.05 -27.01 -13.76
N LYS A 451 -2.04 -26.55 -13.00
CA LYS A 451 -1.87 -26.14 -11.60
C LYS A 451 -2.81 -26.94 -10.72
N TYR A 452 -2.27 -27.54 -9.65
CA TYR A 452 -3.01 -28.47 -8.81
C TYR A 452 -3.30 -27.92 -7.41
N TYR A 453 -4.51 -28.21 -6.94
CA TYR A 453 -5.02 -27.89 -5.61
C TYR A 453 -5.62 -29.13 -4.95
N LYS A 454 -5.86 -29.07 -3.64
CA LYS A 454 -6.63 -30.09 -2.91
C LYS A 454 -7.50 -29.51 -1.81
N ILE A 455 -8.59 -30.19 -1.48
CA ILE A 455 -9.40 -29.95 -0.29
C ILE A 455 -9.74 -31.29 0.39
N ASN A 456 -9.70 -31.31 1.72
CA ASN A 456 -10.06 -32.49 2.51
C ASN A 456 -11.51 -32.37 2.96
N ALA A 457 -12.35 -33.32 2.57
CA ALA A 457 -13.74 -33.42 2.99
C ALA A 457 -13.88 -34.61 3.95
N SER A 458 -14.22 -34.36 5.22
CA SER A 458 -14.55 -35.42 6.18
C SER A 458 -15.89 -36.11 5.84
N SER A 459 -16.19 -37.21 6.55
CA SER A 459 -17.47 -37.93 6.42
C SER A 459 -18.71 -37.12 6.79
N SER A 460 -18.54 -35.98 7.45
CA SER A 460 -19.62 -35.04 7.76
C SER A 460 -20.00 -34.16 6.57
N HIS A 461 -19.26 -34.15 5.45
CA HIS A 461 -19.64 -33.39 4.26
C HIS A 461 -20.25 -34.33 3.23
N SER A 462 -21.44 -34.02 2.72
CA SER A 462 -22.09 -34.78 1.64
C SER A 462 -21.77 -34.23 0.24
N GLN A 463 -21.14 -33.06 0.14
CA GLN A 463 -20.82 -32.43 -1.14
C GLN A 463 -19.55 -31.55 -1.10
N VAL A 464 -18.86 -31.49 -2.23
CA VAL A 464 -17.77 -30.56 -2.55
C VAL A 464 -18.13 -29.78 -3.81
N LYS A 465 -18.27 -28.46 -3.72
CA LYS A 465 -18.42 -27.54 -4.85
C LYS A 465 -17.10 -26.81 -5.09
N VAL A 466 -16.58 -26.82 -6.31
CA VAL A 466 -15.39 -26.08 -6.71
C VAL A 466 -15.76 -25.13 -7.83
N GLU A 467 -15.29 -23.90 -7.76
CA GLU A 467 -15.58 -22.87 -8.74
C GLU A 467 -14.30 -22.11 -9.11
N ILE A 468 -14.13 -21.83 -10.41
CA ILE A 468 -13.17 -20.85 -10.90
C ILE A 468 -13.89 -19.66 -11.55
N THR A 469 -13.48 -18.46 -11.19
CA THR A 469 -14.06 -17.17 -11.63
C THR A 469 -12.97 -16.18 -12.02
N ASN A 470 -13.33 -15.00 -12.55
CA ASN A 470 -12.38 -13.95 -12.95
C ASN A 470 -11.32 -14.43 -13.95
N LEU A 471 -11.73 -15.23 -14.93
CA LEU A 471 -10.85 -15.81 -15.95
C LEU A 471 -10.41 -14.73 -16.95
N SER A 472 -9.10 -14.53 -17.12
CA SER A 472 -8.57 -13.63 -18.16
C SER A 472 -8.46 -14.29 -19.54
N ASN A 473 -8.54 -15.61 -19.61
CA ASN A 473 -8.56 -16.37 -20.86
C ASN A 473 -9.14 -17.78 -20.62
N ASP A 474 -9.17 -18.58 -21.68
CA ASP A 474 -9.66 -19.97 -21.67
C ASP A 474 -8.78 -20.90 -20.82
N VAL A 475 -9.21 -21.15 -19.58
CA VAL A 475 -8.62 -22.12 -18.66
C VAL A 475 -9.70 -23.08 -18.19
N ASP A 476 -9.34 -24.36 -18.04
CA ASP A 476 -10.28 -25.44 -17.79
C ASP A 476 -10.12 -26.01 -16.36
N LEU A 477 -11.23 -26.23 -15.67
CA LEU A 477 -11.36 -26.86 -14.37
C LEU A 477 -11.56 -28.37 -14.50
N TYR A 478 -10.78 -29.12 -13.73
CA TYR A 478 -10.91 -30.55 -13.55
C TYR A 478 -10.93 -30.88 -12.05
N VAL A 479 -11.83 -31.76 -11.63
CA VAL A 479 -11.92 -32.23 -10.24
C VAL A 479 -11.90 -33.75 -10.20
N ARG A 480 -11.16 -34.33 -9.25
CA ARG A 480 -11.09 -35.78 -9.05
C ARG A 480 -10.84 -36.16 -7.60
N LYS A 481 -11.52 -37.19 -7.12
CA LYS A 481 -11.35 -37.78 -5.79
C LYS A 481 -10.06 -38.62 -5.72
N GLY A 482 -9.30 -38.45 -4.64
CA GLY A 482 -8.18 -39.30 -4.24
C GLY A 482 -6.89 -39.21 -5.07
N SER A 483 -6.92 -38.59 -6.26
CA SER A 483 -5.74 -38.43 -7.12
C SER A 483 -5.85 -37.20 -8.02
N LYS A 484 -4.70 -36.69 -8.50
CA LYS A 484 -4.65 -35.57 -9.45
C LYS A 484 -5.51 -35.90 -10.70
N PRO A 485 -6.35 -34.97 -11.18
CA PRO A 485 -7.04 -35.14 -12.45
C PRO A 485 -6.05 -35.06 -13.62
N SER A 486 -6.45 -35.62 -14.77
CA SER A 486 -5.75 -35.49 -16.06
C SER A 486 -6.77 -35.21 -17.17
N LYS A 487 -6.31 -34.98 -18.40
CA LYS A 487 -7.21 -34.80 -19.57
C LYS A 487 -8.11 -36.01 -19.84
N THR A 488 -7.74 -37.20 -19.33
CA THR A 488 -8.45 -38.45 -19.57
C THR A 488 -9.01 -39.08 -18.30
N SER A 489 -8.74 -38.49 -17.13
CA SER A 489 -9.17 -39.03 -15.84
C SER A 489 -9.58 -37.92 -14.89
N TYR A 490 -10.88 -37.71 -14.76
CA TYR A 490 -11.51 -36.68 -13.93
C TYR A 490 -12.92 -37.15 -13.55
N ASP A 491 -13.44 -36.64 -12.43
CA ASP A 491 -14.83 -36.88 -12.01
C ASP A 491 -15.74 -35.76 -12.52
N CYS A 492 -15.20 -34.55 -12.70
CA CYS A 492 -15.92 -33.42 -13.26
C CYS A 492 -15.03 -32.48 -14.09
N ARG A 493 -15.60 -32.02 -15.21
CA ARG A 493 -15.08 -30.97 -16.11
C ARG A 493 -16.28 -30.29 -16.80
N PRO A 494 -16.54 -28.98 -16.61
CA PRO A 494 -17.80 -28.34 -17.02
C PRO A 494 -17.83 -27.78 -18.46
N TYR A 495 -16.72 -27.82 -19.21
CA TYR A 495 -16.64 -27.48 -20.65
C TYR A 495 -17.09 -26.05 -21.01
N LYS A 496 -16.68 -25.02 -20.27
CA LYS A 496 -16.94 -23.62 -20.60
C LYS A 496 -15.67 -22.99 -21.16
N GLY A 497 -15.71 -22.60 -22.44
CA GLY A 497 -14.60 -21.89 -23.07
C GLY A 497 -14.57 -20.40 -22.76
N MET A 498 -13.48 -19.76 -23.19
CA MET A 498 -13.20 -18.33 -23.03
C MET A 498 -13.12 -17.90 -21.55
N THR A 499 -13.74 -16.76 -21.18
CA THR A 499 -13.62 -16.15 -19.84
C THR A 499 -14.76 -16.51 -18.90
N LYS A 500 -15.53 -17.55 -19.22
CA LYS A 500 -16.72 -17.94 -18.44
C LYS A 500 -16.32 -18.75 -17.21
N SER A 501 -16.91 -18.42 -16.06
CA SER A 501 -16.71 -19.19 -14.83
C SER A 501 -17.07 -20.67 -15.02
N GLU A 502 -16.30 -21.53 -14.35
CA GLU A 502 -16.49 -22.98 -14.37
C GLU A 502 -16.75 -23.51 -12.97
N THR A 503 -17.71 -24.42 -12.86
CA THR A 503 -18.12 -25.00 -11.57
C THR A 503 -18.23 -26.51 -11.66
N CYS A 504 -17.72 -27.19 -10.64
CA CYS A 504 -17.85 -28.62 -10.45
C CYS A 504 -18.43 -28.92 -9.07
N THR A 505 -19.56 -29.63 -9.02
CA THR A 505 -20.18 -30.08 -7.77
C THR A 505 -20.12 -31.60 -7.72
N GLN A 506 -19.62 -32.15 -6.61
CA GLN A 506 -19.42 -33.58 -6.41
C GLN A 506 -20.02 -34.03 -5.09
N THR A 507 -20.62 -35.22 -5.06
CA THR A 507 -21.06 -35.84 -3.80
C THR A 507 -19.87 -36.44 -3.07
N ASN A 508 -19.80 -36.25 -1.76
CA ASN A 508 -18.77 -36.80 -0.90
C ASN A 508 -19.34 -37.87 0.02
N ALA A 509 -18.73 -39.05 0.01
CA ALA A 509 -19.10 -40.17 0.89
C ALA A 509 -17.87 -40.61 1.69
N GLY A 510 -17.91 -40.44 3.01
CA GLY A 510 -16.77 -40.70 3.90
C GLY A 510 -15.71 -39.60 3.87
N SER A 511 -14.55 -39.87 4.48
CA SER A 511 -13.43 -38.93 4.51
C SER A 511 -12.57 -39.06 3.24
N ASN A 512 -12.53 -38.03 2.40
CA ASN A 512 -11.82 -38.05 1.13
C ASN A 512 -11.01 -36.76 0.91
N THR A 513 -9.92 -36.87 0.16
CA THR A 513 -9.23 -35.72 -0.44
C THR A 513 -9.69 -35.55 -1.88
N TRP A 514 -10.17 -34.36 -2.22
CA TRP A 514 -10.51 -33.98 -3.58
C TRP A 514 -9.37 -33.15 -4.17
N TYR A 515 -8.86 -33.58 -5.32
CA TYR A 515 -7.84 -32.88 -6.09
C TYR A 515 -8.49 -32.09 -7.21
N ILE A 516 -7.99 -30.88 -7.41
CA ILE A 516 -8.45 -29.96 -8.43
C ILE A 516 -7.27 -29.65 -9.33
N GLY A 517 -7.47 -29.71 -10.64
CA GLY A 517 -6.51 -29.28 -11.64
C GLY A 517 -7.11 -28.15 -12.45
N VAL A 518 -6.39 -27.05 -12.60
CA VAL A 518 -6.71 -26.01 -13.57
C VAL A 518 -5.69 -26.10 -14.70
N GLN A 519 -6.18 -26.28 -15.92
CA GLN A 519 -5.36 -26.46 -17.10
C GLN A 519 -5.48 -25.25 -18.02
N GLY A 520 -4.36 -24.73 -18.51
CA GLY A 520 -4.42 -23.68 -19.53
C GLY A 520 -4.74 -24.25 -20.90
N TYR A 521 -5.98 -24.13 -21.40
CA TYR A 521 -6.23 -24.30 -22.84
C TYR A 521 -5.57 -23.16 -23.62
N LYS A 522 -5.65 -21.96 -23.06
CA LYS A 522 -4.80 -20.79 -23.29
C LYS A 522 -4.15 -20.38 -21.97
N SER A 523 -3.13 -19.52 -22.04
CA SER A 523 -2.54 -18.93 -20.84
C SER A 523 -3.55 -17.97 -20.21
N GLY A 524 -3.80 -18.08 -18.90
CA GLY A 524 -4.78 -17.25 -18.21
C GLY A 524 -4.64 -17.26 -16.69
N SER A 525 -5.17 -16.21 -16.06
CA SER A 525 -5.37 -16.06 -14.62
C SER A 525 -6.82 -16.38 -14.24
N TYR A 526 -7.05 -16.75 -12.98
CA TYR A 526 -8.35 -17.10 -12.42
C TYR A 526 -8.36 -16.92 -10.89
N SER A 527 -9.54 -16.85 -10.30
CA SER A 527 -9.80 -17.07 -8.87
C SER A 527 -10.40 -18.46 -8.69
N ILE A 528 -10.04 -19.19 -7.63
CA ILE A 528 -10.54 -20.52 -7.30
C ILE A 528 -11.07 -20.58 -5.87
N GLN A 529 -12.25 -21.17 -5.68
CA GLN A 529 -12.85 -21.43 -4.38
C GLN A 529 -13.37 -22.87 -4.32
N ALA A 530 -13.28 -23.51 -3.15
CA ALA A 530 -13.96 -24.77 -2.88
C ALA A 530 -14.87 -24.60 -1.67
N LEU A 531 -16.05 -25.21 -1.68
CA LEU A 531 -17.06 -25.18 -0.62
C LEU A 531 -17.49 -26.60 -0.29
N LEU A 532 -17.45 -26.97 0.99
CA LEU A 532 -17.96 -28.24 1.49
C LEU A 532 -19.37 -28.05 2.08
N SER A 533 -20.30 -28.98 1.85
CA SER A 533 -21.69 -28.90 2.35
C SER A 533 -22.25 -30.28 2.77
N GLY A 534 -23.28 -30.27 3.63
CA GLY A 534 -24.15 -31.43 3.90
C GLY A 534 -23.80 -32.36 5.07
N GLY A 535 -23.33 -31.79 6.18
CA GLY A 535 -23.47 -32.41 7.50
C GLY A 535 -24.79 -32.05 8.14
N ASN A 536 -25.09 -32.55 9.34
CA ASN A 536 -26.14 -31.99 10.19
C ASN A 536 -25.73 -30.56 10.61
N ASP A 537 -25.79 -29.65 9.65
CA ASP A 537 -25.71 -28.22 9.85
C ASP A 537 -27.15 -27.71 9.74
N GLY A 538 -27.98 -28.14 10.70
CA GLY A 538 -29.20 -27.42 11.08
C GLY A 538 -28.89 -26.10 11.78
N ASN A 539 -27.77 -25.48 11.44
CA ASN A 539 -27.38 -24.14 11.84
C ASN A 539 -26.63 -23.55 10.65
N SER A 540 -27.39 -23.09 9.65
CA SER A 540 -26.89 -22.00 8.81
C SER A 540 -26.78 -20.79 9.70
N SER A 541 -25.71 -20.75 10.51
CA SER A 541 -25.38 -19.60 11.32
C SER A 541 -25.41 -18.38 10.39
N SER A 542 -26.33 -17.47 10.65
CA SER A 542 -26.46 -16.18 9.99
C SER A 542 -26.17 -15.09 11.01
N PRO A 543 -25.77 -13.89 10.60
CA PRO A 543 -25.69 -12.75 11.51
C PRO A 543 -26.99 -12.59 12.32
N GLY A 544 -26.88 -12.48 13.63
CA GLY A 544 -27.98 -12.47 14.59
C GLY A 544 -28.33 -13.83 15.21
N ASP A 545 -27.90 -14.95 14.61
CA ASP A 545 -28.20 -16.29 15.15
C ASP A 545 -27.40 -16.58 16.42
N SER A 546 -27.99 -17.38 17.32
CA SER A 546 -27.30 -17.78 18.54
C SER A 546 -26.10 -18.68 18.23
N CYS A 547 -24.94 -18.31 18.80
CA CYS A 547 -23.69 -19.05 18.69
C CYS A 547 -23.20 -19.56 20.06
N GLY A 548 -24.02 -19.43 21.09
CA GLY A 548 -23.73 -19.84 22.47
C GLY A 548 -24.60 -19.11 23.49
N THR A 549 -24.45 -19.44 24.78
CA THR A 549 -25.16 -18.77 25.87
C THR A 549 -24.80 -17.29 25.93
N ASN A 550 -25.79 -16.40 25.81
CA ASN A 550 -25.65 -14.94 25.71
C ASN A 550 -24.73 -14.48 24.56
N LYS A 551 -24.68 -15.23 23.46
CA LYS A 551 -23.89 -14.87 22.28
C LYS A 551 -24.65 -15.04 20.97
N ILE A 552 -24.35 -14.18 20.02
CA ILE A 552 -24.88 -14.18 18.65
C ILE A 552 -23.75 -14.07 17.64
N TYR A 553 -23.98 -14.51 16.40
CA TYR A 553 -23.08 -14.23 15.29
C TYR A 553 -23.20 -12.76 14.86
N ASP A 554 -22.07 -12.10 14.68
CA ASP A 554 -21.99 -10.79 14.05
C ASP A 554 -22.00 -10.92 12.50
N CYS A 555 -21.90 -9.80 11.77
CA CYS A 555 -21.98 -9.73 10.32
C CYS A 555 -20.80 -10.41 9.58
N VAL A 556 -19.69 -10.70 10.28
CA VAL A 556 -18.55 -11.46 9.75
C VAL A 556 -18.46 -12.86 10.36
N MET A 557 -19.55 -13.34 10.99
CA MET A 557 -19.70 -14.68 11.55
C MET A 557 -18.82 -14.96 12.77
N THR A 558 -18.45 -13.92 13.52
CA THR A 558 -17.80 -14.01 14.82
C THR A 558 -18.86 -14.16 15.92
N CYS A 559 -18.62 -15.06 16.87
CA CYS A 559 -19.52 -15.28 17.99
C CYS A 559 -19.28 -14.25 19.11
N VAL A 560 -20.16 -13.27 19.23
CA VAL A 560 -20.01 -12.08 20.08
C VAL A 560 -21.07 -12.01 21.18
N ASN A 561 -20.88 -11.18 22.22
CA ASN A 561 -21.84 -11.08 23.33
C ASN A 561 -23.15 -10.40 22.86
N ALA A 562 -24.28 -11.08 23.08
CA ALA A 562 -25.58 -10.61 22.61
C ALA A 562 -26.04 -9.31 23.28
N THR A 563 -25.75 -9.13 24.57
CA THR A 563 -26.09 -7.91 25.32
C THR A 563 -25.25 -6.72 24.87
N THR A 564 -23.97 -6.95 24.56
CA THR A 564 -23.10 -5.92 24.02
C THR A 564 -23.57 -5.48 22.64
N ALA A 565 -23.85 -6.44 21.74
CA ALA A 565 -24.38 -6.14 20.41
C ALA A 565 -25.69 -5.33 20.47
N SER A 566 -26.63 -5.71 21.34
CA SER A 566 -27.91 -4.99 21.47
C SER A 566 -27.80 -3.59 22.07
N ASN A 567 -26.73 -3.27 22.79
CA ASN A 567 -26.51 -1.94 23.35
C ASN A 567 -25.91 -0.97 22.33
N TRP A 568 -25.35 -1.48 21.25
CA TRP A 568 -24.65 -0.70 20.22
C TRP A 568 -25.50 -0.52 18.97
N THR A 569 -26.41 -1.46 18.70
CA THR A 569 -27.42 -1.26 17.65
C THR A 569 -28.44 -0.18 18.04
N GLY A 570 -28.48 0.94 17.32
CA GLY A 570 -29.50 1.99 17.52
C GLY A 570 -29.23 2.89 18.74
N ASP A 571 -27.97 3.15 19.04
CA ASP A 571 -27.52 3.91 20.20
C ASP A 571 -27.49 5.45 19.97
N ASN A 572 -27.86 5.91 18.77
CA ASN A 572 -27.84 7.29 18.27
C ASN A 572 -26.43 7.87 18.02
N TYR A 573 -25.40 7.04 17.87
CA TYR A 573 -24.11 7.43 17.34
C TYR A 573 -23.99 6.96 15.89
N CYS A 574 -23.61 7.89 14.99
CA CYS A 574 -23.31 7.50 13.62
C CYS A 574 -21.86 7.05 13.53
N ASP A 575 -21.65 5.74 13.53
CA ASP A 575 -20.38 5.08 13.30
C ASP A 575 -20.50 3.96 12.24
N ASP A 576 -19.40 3.24 11.99
CA ASP A 576 -19.32 2.22 10.94
C ASP A 576 -19.82 0.83 11.40
N GLY A 577 -20.45 0.73 12.58
CA GLY A 577 -20.98 -0.52 13.12
C GLY A 577 -19.90 -1.54 13.49
N GLU A 578 -18.63 -1.15 13.52
CA GLU A 578 -17.47 -1.98 13.82
C GLU A 578 -16.87 -1.64 15.17
N TYR A 579 -17.00 -2.55 16.13
CA TYR A 579 -16.64 -2.28 17.52
C TYR A 579 -15.72 -3.35 18.10
N SER A 580 -14.88 -3.01 19.07
CA SER A 580 -14.08 -4.00 19.81
C SER A 580 -14.36 -3.89 21.31
N TYR A 581 -14.82 -4.98 21.91
CA TYR A 581 -15.10 -5.07 23.35
C TYR A 581 -14.42 -6.29 23.96
N GLY A 582 -13.60 -6.07 24.99
CA GLY A 582 -12.96 -7.17 25.73
C GLY A 582 -12.06 -8.06 24.85
N GLY A 583 -11.47 -7.51 23.78
CA GLY A 583 -10.63 -8.25 22.84
C GLY A 583 -11.39 -9.03 21.76
N VAL A 584 -12.70 -8.85 21.65
CA VAL A 584 -13.55 -9.42 20.61
C VAL A 584 -14.04 -8.29 19.72
N TYR A 585 -13.88 -8.46 18.40
CA TYR A 585 -14.39 -7.53 17.40
C TYR A 585 -15.82 -7.92 17.00
N TYR A 586 -16.67 -6.92 16.86
CA TYR A 586 -18.09 -6.96 16.55
C TYR A 586 -18.28 -6.20 15.24
N ASN A 587 -18.82 -6.83 14.23
CA ASN A 587 -19.29 -6.16 13.03
C ASN A 587 -20.82 -6.24 12.98
N LEU A 588 -21.52 -5.12 13.15
CA LEU A 588 -23.00 -5.04 13.17
C LEU A 588 -23.54 -4.36 11.91
N LEU A 589 -22.69 -4.07 10.92
CA LEU A 589 -23.03 -3.37 9.69
C LEU A 589 -23.61 -4.33 8.63
N CYS A 590 -24.77 -4.91 8.93
CA CYS A 590 -25.51 -5.71 7.96
C CYS A 590 -27.03 -5.67 8.20
N PRO A 591 -27.83 -6.11 7.22
CA PRO A 591 -29.29 -6.06 7.31
C PRO A 591 -29.88 -6.77 8.54
N ALA A 592 -29.20 -7.77 9.10
CA ALA A 592 -29.64 -8.49 10.29
C ALA A 592 -29.72 -7.61 11.55
N PHE A 593 -28.91 -6.55 11.62
CA PHE A 593 -28.90 -5.56 12.69
C PHE A 593 -29.45 -4.20 12.23
N ASN A 594 -30.21 -4.18 11.13
CA ASN A 594 -30.70 -2.94 10.51
C ASN A 594 -29.60 -1.93 10.16
N ASN A 595 -28.39 -2.42 9.78
CA ASN A 595 -27.19 -1.61 9.56
C ASN A 595 -26.90 -0.71 10.77
N ASP A 596 -26.61 -1.35 11.91
CA ASP A 596 -26.43 -0.72 13.21
C ASP A 596 -27.60 0.16 13.67
N GLY A 597 -28.82 -0.35 13.55
CA GLY A 597 -30.03 0.37 13.97
C GLY A 597 -30.45 1.51 13.04
N GLY A 598 -29.65 1.86 12.03
CA GLY A 598 -29.95 2.94 11.08
C GLY A 598 -29.58 4.33 11.61
N ASP A 599 -28.60 4.43 12.51
CA ASP A 599 -28.16 5.69 13.11
C ASP A 599 -27.37 6.60 12.14
N CYS A 600 -26.91 6.05 11.01
CA CYS A 600 -26.35 6.81 9.90
C CYS A 600 -27.35 6.88 8.73
N ASN A 601 -27.71 8.11 8.34
CA ASN A 601 -28.55 8.40 7.15
C ASN A 601 -27.76 8.30 5.84
#